data_AF-A0A7C7SIC9-F1
#
_entry.id   AF-A0A7C7SIC9-F1
#
_cell.length_a   1.000
_cell.length_b   1.000
_cell.length_c   1.000
_cell.angle_alpha   90.00
_cell.angle_beta   90.00
_cell.angle_gamma   90.00
#
_symmetry.space_group_name_H-M   'P 1'
#
loop_
_entity.id
_entity.type
_entity.pdbx_description
1 polymer ?
#
loop_
_entity_poly.entity_id
_entity_poly.type
_entity_poly.pdbx_seq_one_letter_code
_entity_poly.pdbx_strand_id
1 'polypeptide(L)' 'MDDLPANVPLFLVRSGRDEIPGLNDTLDPFVSAAIGRNLPVTLVNHPTSPHYFELNEDSALSRHIIDQMLAFMRFHLA' A
#
# COMPACT_ATOMS: atom_id res chain seq x y z
N MET A 1 -13.13 5.44 9.55
CA MET A 1 -12.37 6.33 8.64
C MET A 1 -12.23 7.72 9.23
N ASP A 2 -13.24 8.22 9.96
CA ASP A 2 -13.24 9.56 10.55
C ASP A 2 -12.04 9.85 11.47
N ASP A 3 -11.45 8.81 12.07
CA ASP A 3 -10.24 8.92 12.90
C ASP A 3 -8.94 9.14 12.11
N LEU A 4 -8.95 8.96 10.77
CA LEU A 4 -7.78 9.19 9.93
C LEU A 4 -7.68 10.69 9.57
N PRO A 5 -6.59 11.39 9.97
CA PRO A 5 -6.46 12.81 9.70
C PRO A 5 -6.31 13.08 8.19
N ALA A 6 -6.96 14.14 7.71
CA ALA A 6 -7.07 14.42 6.28
C ALA A 6 -5.73 14.73 5.58
N ASN A 7 -4.72 15.13 6.35
CA ASN A 7 -3.42 15.55 5.85
C ASN A 7 -2.33 14.48 5.98
N VAL A 8 -2.65 13.27 6.45
CA VAL A 8 -1.66 12.18 6.54
C VAL A 8 -1.52 11.51 5.16
N PRO A 9 -0.34 11.57 4.54
CA PRO A 9 -0.06 10.87 3.29
C PRO A 9 -0.11 9.36 3.47
N LEU A 10 -0.81 8.65 2.59
CA LEU A 10 -0.92 7.20 2.60
C LEU A 10 -0.12 6.59 1.44
N PHE A 11 0.71 5.61 1.75
CA PHE A 11 1.33 4.72 0.78
C PHE A 11 0.84 3.30 1.04
N LEU A 12 0.04 2.75 0.13
CA LEU A 12 -0.63 1.47 0.27
C LEU A 12 -0.09 0.51 -0.77
N VAL A 13 0.40 -0.65 -0.34
CA VAL A 13 0.78 -1.74 -1.23
C VAL A 13 -0.23 -2.87 -1.09
N ARG A 14 -0.78 -3.34 -2.21
CA ARG A 14 -1.70 -4.48 -2.28
C ARG A 14 -0.99 -5.68 -2.86
N SER A 15 -0.99 -6.79 -2.12
CA SER A 15 -0.49 -8.08 -2.61
C SER A 15 -1.60 -8.83 -3.35
N GLY A 16 -1.40 -9.10 -4.65
CA GLY A 16 -2.43 -9.70 -5.49
C GLY A 16 -2.69 -11.18 -5.19
N ARG A 17 -1.73 -11.90 -4.59
CA ARG A 17 -1.88 -13.28 -4.11
C ARG A 17 -1.86 -13.37 -2.59
N ASP A 18 -2.21 -12.29 -1.90
CA ASP A 18 -2.26 -12.29 -0.44
C ASP A 18 -3.12 -13.46 0.07
N GLU A 19 -2.51 -14.30 0.90
CA GLU A 19 -3.12 -15.51 1.41
C GLU A 19 -3.96 -15.27 2.66
N ILE A 20 -3.96 -14.05 3.22
CA ILE A 20 -4.77 -13.71 4.39
C ILE A 20 -6.23 -13.56 3.96
N PRO A 21 -7.14 -14.44 4.43
CA PRO A 21 -8.53 -14.42 3.99
C PRO A 21 -9.21 -13.08 4.29
N GLY A 22 -9.81 -12.48 3.26
CA GLY A 22 -10.55 -11.22 3.35
C GLY A 22 -9.70 -9.95 3.41
N LEU A 23 -8.36 -10.04 3.44
CA LEU A 23 -7.53 -8.83 3.53
C LEU A 23 -7.73 -7.91 2.31
N ASN A 24 -7.60 -8.46 1.10
CA ASN A 24 -7.85 -7.70 -0.12
C ASN A 24 -9.30 -7.20 -0.22
N ASP A 25 -10.28 -7.99 0.23
CA ASP A 25 -11.71 -7.61 0.25
C ASP A 25 -11.97 -6.43 1.20
N THR A 26 -11.13 -6.24 2.23
CA THR A 26 -11.18 -5.09 3.13
C THR A 26 -10.35 -3.90 2.65
N LEU A 27 -9.25 -4.14 1.92
CA LEU A 27 -8.37 -3.09 1.41
C LEU A 27 -9.01 -2.30 0.25
N ASP A 28 -9.68 -3.00 -0.66
CA ASP A 28 -10.34 -2.37 -1.83
C ASP A 28 -11.38 -1.30 -1.42
N PRO A 29 -12.33 -1.54 -0.50
CA PRO A 29 -13.24 -0.50 -0.03
C PRO A 29 -12.55 0.58 0.80
N PHE A 30 -11.47 0.27 1.52
CA PHE A 30 -10.68 1.28 2.23
C PHE A 30 -10.04 2.28 1.26
N VAL A 31 -9.41 1.80 0.18
CA VAL A 31 -8.82 2.65 -0.86
C VAL A 31 -9.88 3.52 -1.52
N SER A 32 -11.03 2.94 -1.87
CA SER A 32 -12.16 3.67 -2.45
C SER A 32 -12.65 4.78 -1.53
N ALA A 33 -12.81 4.49 -0.23
CA ALA A 33 -13.20 5.49 0.75
C ALA A 33 -12.14 6.57 0.99
N ALA A 34 -10.84 6.24 0.89
CA ALA A 34 -9.75 7.20 1.04
C ALA A 34 -9.75 8.21 -0.12
N ILE A 35 -9.92 7.71 -1.35
CA ILE A 35 -10.04 8.52 -2.57
C ILE A 35 -11.31 9.38 -2.51
N GLY A 36 -12.46 8.81 -2.08
CA GLY A 36 -13.72 9.54 -1.95
C GLY A 36 -13.64 10.72 -0.96
N ARG A 37 -12.77 10.63 0.05
CA ARG A 37 -12.47 11.72 1.00
C ARG A 37 -11.36 12.67 0.52
N ASN A 38 -10.86 12.48 -0.71
CA ASN A 38 -9.77 13.25 -1.30
C ASN A 38 -8.49 13.24 -0.44
N LEU A 39 -8.17 12.09 0.17
CA LEU A 39 -6.93 11.92 0.92
C LEU A 39 -5.73 11.79 -0.03
N PRO A 40 -4.53 12.23 0.38
CA PRO A 40 -3.28 11.99 -0.37
C PRO A 40 -2.93 10.49 -0.37
N VAL A 41 -3.26 9.79 -1.44
CA VAL A 41 -3.06 8.33 -1.57
C VAL A 41 -2.11 8.00 -2.71
N THR A 42 -1.09 7.19 -2.40
CA THR A 42 -0.34 6.41 -3.39
C THR A 42 -0.72 4.94 -3.23
N LEU A 43 -1.23 4.32 -4.29
CA LEU A 43 -1.54 2.89 -4.33
C LEU A 43 -0.58 2.18 -5.28
N VAL A 44 0.03 1.10 -4.80
CA VAL A 44 0.83 0.19 -5.60
C VAL A 44 0.20 -1.20 -5.53
N ASN A 45 -0.15 -1.78 -6.68
CA ASN A 45 -0.68 -3.14 -6.74
C ASN A 45 0.41 -4.07 -7.29
N HIS A 46 0.85 -5.04 -6.46
CA HIS A 46 1.79 -6.08 -6.86
C HIS A 46 1.00 -7.36 -7.18
N PRO A 47 0.66 -7.63 -8.46
CA PRO A 47 -0.39 -8.60 -8.81
C PRO A 47 -0.05 -10.06 -8.46
N THR A 48 1.23 -10.40 -8.33
CA THR A 48 1.70 -11.78 -8.14
C THR A 48 2.30 -12.04 -6.76
N SER A 49 2.41 -11.03 -5.90
CA SER A 49 3.10 -11.18 -4.63
C SER A 49 2.24 -11.88 -3.58
N PRO A 50 2.85 -12.71 -2.71
CA PRO A 50 2.21 -13.26 -1.54
C PRO A 50 2.07 -12.19 -0.44
N HIS A 51 1.50 -12.59 0.68
CA HIS A 51 1.63 -11.83 1.92
C HIS A 51 3.11 -11.74 2.35
N TYR A 52 3.50 -10.63 2.97
CA TYR A 52 4.88 -10.36 3.39
C TYR A 52 5.94 -10.48 2.25
N PHE A 53 5.60 -10.04 1.04
CA PHE A 53 6.49 -10.13 -0.12
C PHE A 53 7.83 -9.43 0.11
N GLU A 54 7.84 -8.36 0.90
CA GLU A 54 9.01 -7.57 1.25
C GLU A 54 10.06 -8.36 2.03
N LEU A 55 9.66 -9.48 2.65
CA LEU A 55 10.55 -10.40 3.38
C LEU A 55 10.83 -11.69 2.60
N ASN A 56 9.89 -12.11 1.75
CA ASN A 56 9.87 -13.45 1.17
C ASN A 56 10.22 -13.51 -0.31
N GLU A 57 10.16 -12.38 -1.03
CA GLU A 57 10.42 -12.32 -2.47
C GLU A 57 11.62 -11.43 -2.80
N ASP A 58 12.68 -12.03 -3.36
CA ASP A 58 13.79 -11.29 -3.96
C ASP A 58 13.59 -11.11 -5.47
N SER A 59 12.61 -10.30 -5.84
CA SER A 59 12.34 -9.94 -7.24
C SER A 59 12.67 -8.49 -7.54
N ALA A 60 12.95 -8.18 -8.82
CA ALA A 60 13.17 -6.80 -9.25
C ALA A 60 11.96 -5.90 -8.96
N LEU A 61 10.73 -6.45 -9.06
CA LEU A 61 9.52 -5.71 -8.74
C LEU A 61 9.39 -5.46 -7.23
N SER A 62 9.66 -6.47 -6.41
CA SER A 62 9.65 -6.36 -4.94
C SER A 62 10.64 -5.28 -4.48
N ARG A 63 11.88 -5.29 -5.00
CA ARG A 63 12.90 -4.26 -4.73
C ARG A 63 12.45 -2.88 -5.17
N HIS A 64 11.88 -2.76 -6.37
CA HIS A 64 11.37 -1.48 -6.87
C HIS A 64 10.28 -0.90 -5.96
N ILE A 65 9.37 -1.73 -5.47
CA ILE A 65 8.29 -1.29 -4.57
C ILE A 65 8.85 -0.87 -3.21
N ILE A 66 9.83 -1.60 -2.67
CA ILE A 66 10.55 -1.19 -1.45
C ILE A 66 11.23 0.16 -1.65
N ASP A 67 11.90 0.39 -2.79
CA ASP A 67 12.50 1.69 -3.11
C ASP A 67 11.46 2.82 -3.14
N GLN A 68 10.26 2.56 -3.69
CA GLN A 68 9.15 3.50 -3.67
C GLN A 68 8.67 3.81 -2.24
N MET A 69 8.57 2.79 -1.36
CA MET A 69 8.22 2.97 0.05
C MET A 69 9.24 3.87 0.77
N LEU A 70 10.54 3.58 0.58
CA LEU A 70 11.61 4.38 1.16
C LEU A 70 11.62 5.82 0.62
N ALA A 71 11.37 6.01 -0.68
CA ALA A 71 11.28 7.33 -1.29
C ALA A 71 10.10 8.13 -0.74
N PHE A 72 8.94 7.50 -0.57
CA PHE A 72 7.77 8.10 0.03
C PHE A 72 8.03 8.58 1.47
N MET A 73 8.66 7.72 2.29
CA MET A 73 9.03 8.10 3.66
C MET A 73 10.00 9.27 3.69
N ARG A 74 11.04 9.26 2.85
CA ARG A 74 11.99 10.38 2.76
C ARG A 74 11.33 11.69 2.36
N PHE A 75 10.36 11.65 1.45
CA PHE A 75 9.66 12.86 1.01
C PHE A 75 8.77 13.47 2.11
N HIS A 76 8.16 12.64 2.95
CA HIS A 76 7.18 13.10 3.94
C HIS A 76 7.71 13.26 5.37
N LEU A 77 8.88 12.70 5.70
CA LEU A 77 9.45 12.69 7.06
C LEU A 77 10.81 13.39 7.19
N ALA A 78 11.36 13.92 6.10
CA ALA A 78 12.62 14.68 6.13
C ALA A 78 12.44 16.08 6.75
#